data_AF-A0A937NEC8-F1
#
_entry.id   AF-A0A937NEC8-F1
#
_cell.length_a   1.000
_cell.length_b   1.000
_cell.length_c   1.000
_cell.angle_alpha   90.00
_cell.angle_beta   90.00
_cell.angle_gamma   90.00
#
_symmetry.space_group_name_H-M   'P 1'
#
loop_
_entity.id
_entity.type
_entity.pdbx_description
1 polymer ?
#
loop_
_entity_poly.entity_id
_entity_poly.type
_entity_poly.pdbx_seq_one_letter_code
_entity_poly.pdbx_strand_id
1 'polypeptide(L)'
;MRRSVRIILAAWVAVMFLVPPVEGQNKLGKAFKKKYKLRTVTCYACHVKGEDKDVLNPFGKKIDKLIEGMHVTERLEAAKELEIEEQDLIEEEIGKEFLGVLKKLDTMKTPCGKTYAEIIAAGKIEGTKLPK
;
A
#
# COMPACT_ATOMS: atom_id res chain seq x y z
N MET A 1 19.43 22.63 50.45
CA MET A 1 18.30 22.50 49.49
C MET A 1 18.85 22.57 48.07
N ARG A 2 18.14 21.95 47.11
CA ARG A 2 18.40 21.91 45.65
C ARG A 2 19.26 20.73 45.15
N ARG A 3 18.84 19.50 45.50
CA ARG A 3 19.08 18.31 44.68
C ARG A 3 18.08 18.32 43.51
N SER A 4 18.50 18.98 42.44
CA SER A 4 18.40 18.54 41.05
C SER A 4 17.12 17.81 40.61
N VAL A 5 16.17 18.64 40.17
CA VAL A 5 14.95 18.36 39.41
C VAL A 5 15.28 17.78 38.01
N ARG A 6 15.83 16.56 37.92
CA ARG A 6 16.31 15.98 36.63
C ARG A 6 15.78 14.60 36.27
N ILE A 7 14.61 14.19 36.76
CA ILE A 7 14.09 12.82 36.49
C ILE A 7 12.79 12.80 35.67
N ILE A 8 12.13 13.93 35.40
CA ILE A 8 10.75 13.90 34.84
C ILE A 8 10.68 14.07 33.30
N LEU A 9 11.80 14.29 32.60
CA LEU A 9 11.77 14.68 31.17
C LEU A 9 12.23 13.61 30.16
N ALA A 10 12.36 12.35 30.58
CA ALA A 10 12.77 11.25 29.67
C ALA A 10 11.60 10.37 29.19
N ALA A 11 10.40 10.50 29.77
CA ALA A 11 9.29 9.57 29.51
C ALA A 11 8.36 9.96 28.33
N TRP A 12 8.49 11.17 27.76
CA TRP A 12 7.54 11.68 26.77
C TRP A 12 8.00 11.64 25.30
N VAL A 13 9.24 11.23 25.02
CA VAL A 13 9.75 11.14 23.63
C VAL A 13 9.56 9.73 23.03
N ALA A 14 9.25 8.72 23.84
CA ALA A 14 9.09 7.34 23.38
C ALA A 14 7.73 7.03 22.72
N VAL A 15 6.73 7.91 22.82
CA VAL A 15 5.36 7.63 22.37
C VAL A 15 5.10 8.05 20.90
N MET A 16 6.00 8.81 20.26
CA MET A 16 5.76 9.30 18.89
C MET A 16 6.12 8.33 17.75
N PHE A 17 6.65 7.14 18.04
CA PHE A 17 7.00 6.14 16.99
C PHE A 17 6.06 4.94 16.91
N LEU A 18 4.97 4.91 17.70
CA LEU A 18 3.98 3.83 17.71
C LEU A 18 2.77 4.13 16.81
N VAL A 19 2.98 4.73 15.64
CA VAL A 19 1.94 4.67 14.59
C VAL A 19 2.25 3.42 13.77
N PRO A 20 1.54 2.29 13.99
CA PRO A 20 1.74 1.11 13.16
C PRO A 20 1.52 1.52 11.70
N PRO A 21 2.41 1.09 10.78
CA PRO A 21 2.17 1.30 9.36
C PRO A 21 0.81 0.70 9.00
N VAL A 22 -0.02 1.41 8.25
CA VAL A 22 -1.33 0.93 7.79
C VAL A 22 -1.12 -0.40 7.02
N GLU A 23 -1.44 -1.53 7.64
CA GLU A 23 -0.94 -2.86 7.26
C GLU A 23 -1.35 -3.29 5.84
N GLY A 24 -2.55 -2.89 5.39
CA GLY A 24 -3.01 -3.15 4.02
C GLY A 24 -2.11 -2.56 2.92
N GLN A 25 -1.40 -1.46 3.19
CA GLN A 25 -0.43 -0.89 2.23
C GLN A 25 0.84 -1.74 2.12
N ASN A 26 1.20 -2.49 3.16
CA ASN A 26 2.44 -3.24 3.17
C ASN A 26 2.38 -4.41 2.19
N LYS A 27 1.30 -5.19 2.13
CA LYS A 27 1.29 -6.43 1.31
C LYS A 27 0.91 -6.18 -0.14
N LEU A 28 -0.12 -5.38 -0.42
CA LEU A 28 -0.48 -4.99 -1.80
C LEU A 28 0.66 -4.18 -2.45
N GLY A 29 1.24 -3.24 -1.70
CA GLY A 29 2.41 -2.48 -2.11
C GLY A 29 3.63 -3.38 -2.35
N LYS A 30 3.88 -4.40 -1.51
CA LYS A 30 4.94 -5.40 -1.72
C LYS A 30 4.70 -6.22 -2.99
N ALA A 31 3.47 -6.70 -3.22
CA ALA A 31 3.12 -7.46 -4.42
C ALA A 31 3.34 -6.63 -5.69
N PHE A 32 2.87 -5.38 -5.68
CA PHE A 32 3.08 -4.42 -6.78
C PHE A 32 4.57 -4.15 -7.02
N LYS A 33 5.30 -3.83 -5.95
CA LYS A 33 6.75 -3.59 -5.99
C LYS A 33 7.50 -4.79 -6.55
N LYS A 34 7.18 -6.01 -6.09
CA LYS A 34 7.83 -7.25 -6.53
C LYS A 34 7.56 -7.55 -8.00
N LYS A 35 6.30 -7.46 -8.44
CA LYS A 35 5.91 -7.76 -9.82
C LYS A 35 6.63 -6.86 -10.84
N TYR A 36 6.67 -5.56 -10.59
CA TYR A 36 7.25 -4.58 -11.52
C TYR A 36 8.71 -4.21 -11.20
N LYS A 37 9.34 -4.93 -10.26
CA LYS A 37 10.73 -4.68 -9.81
C LYS A 37 10.99 -3.22 -9.41
N LEU A 38 10.00 -2.59 -8.76
CA LEU A 38 10.10 -1.19 -8.32
C LEU A 38 10.98 -1.09 -7.08
N ARG A 39 11.64 0.05 -6.90
CA ARG A 39 12.36 0.39 -5.66
C ARG A 39 11.38 0.77 -4.54
N THR A 40 10.39 1.59 -4.86
CA THR A 40 9.38 2.05 -3.90
C THR A 40 8.02 2.16 -4.57
N VAL A 41 6.99 1.91 -3.76
CA VAL A 41 5.58 2.15 -4.06
C VAL A 41 5.03 2.90 -2.86
N THR A 42 4.35 4.02 -3.08
CA THR A 42 3.68 4.79 -2.03
C THR A 42 2.16 4.78 -2.26
N CYS A 43 1.41 5.23 -1.26
CA CYS A 43 -0.04 5.44 -1.35
C CYS A 43 -0.46 6.26 -2.59
N TYR A 44 0.37 7.22 -3.00
CA TYR A 44 0.12 8.08 -4.16
C TYR A 44 0.12 7.34 -5.50
N ALA A 45 0.50 6.05 -5.52
CA ALA A 45 0.25 5.21 -6.68
C ALA A 45 -1.25 5.14 -7.00
N CYS A 46 -2.10 5.01 -5.99
CA CYS A 46 -3.56 4.89 -6.16
C CYS A 46 -4.34 6.12 -5.68
N HIS A 47 -3.82 6.85 -4.70
CA HIS A 47 -4.52 7.98 -4.08
C HIS A 47 -4.00 9.32 -4.60
N VAL A 48 -4.85 10.35 -4.61
CA VAL A 48 -4.42 11.71 -4.96
C VAL A 48 -3.61 12.29 -3.80
N LYS A 49 -2.44 12.85 -4.11
CA LYS A 49 -1.57 13.45 -3.10
C LYS A 49 -2.18 14.75 -2.55
N GLY A 50 -2.29 14.85 -1.23
CA GLY A 50 -2.84 16.02 -0.54
C GLY A 50 -4.36 15.98 -0.37
N GLU A 51 -5.02 14.96 -0.91
CA GLU A 51 -6.45 14.69 -0.72
C GLU A 51 -6.66 13.57 0.31
N ASP A 52 -7.92 13.34 0.68
CA ASP A 52 -8.31 12.19 1.48
C ASP A 52 -7.94 10.86 0.80
N LYS A 53 -7.71 9.80 1.59
CA LYS A 53 -7.37 8.46 1.08
C LYS A 53 -8.51 7.85 0.27
N ASP A 54 -9.75 8.28 0.45
CA ASP A 54 -10.86 7.79 -0.38
C ASP A 54 -10.84 8.41 -1.80
N VAL A 55 -10.04 9.47 -2.01
CA VAL A 55 -9.88 10.12 -3.31
C VAL A 55 -8.84 9.38 -4.17
N LEU A 56 -9.36 8.51 -5.04
CA LEU A 56 -8.55 7.75 -5.99
C LEU A 56 -8.16 8.56 -7.23
N ASN A 57 -6.89 8.44 -7.64
CA ASN A 57 -6.42 8.95 -8.92
C ASN A 57 -6.90 8.01 -10.07
N PRO A 58 -6.70 8.37 -11.36
CA PRO A 58 -7.17 7.54 -12.48
C PRO A 58 -6.61 6.11 -12.49
N PHE A 59 -5.38 5.91 -12.01
CA PHE A 59 -4.79 4.58 -11.85
C PHE A 59 -5.45 3.81 -10.70
N GLY A 60 -5.62 4.46 -9.54
CA GLY A 60 -6.31 3.91 -8.37
C GLY A 60 -7.73 3.46 -8.69
N LYS A 61 -8.52 4.28 -9.38
CA LYS A 61 -9.88 3.92 -9.85
C LYS A 61 -9.88 2.68 -10.75
N LYS A 62 -8.82 2.49 -11.54
CA LYS A 62 -8.70 1.32 -12.41
C LYS A 62 -8.43 0.06 -11.62
N ILE A 63 -7.54 0.14 -10.64
CA ILE A 63 -7.24 -0.95 -9.71
C ILE A 63 -8.49 -1.29 -8.90
N ASP A 64 -9.16 -0.29 -8.33
CA ASP A 64 -10.37 -0.43 -7.53
C ASP A 64 -11.45 -1.22 -8.28
N LYS A 65 -11.74 -0.84 -9.52
CA LYS A 65 -12.65 -1.60 -10.39
C LYS A 65 -12.22 -3.04 -10.68
N LEU A 66 -10.91 -3.33 -10.67
CA LEU A 66 -10.40 -4.69 -10.92
C LEU A 66 -10.43 -5.58 -9.67
N ILE A 67 -10.41 -4.97 -8.48
CA ILE A 67 -10.55 -5.65 -7.19
C ILE A 67 -11.99 -5.63 -6.67
N GLU A 68 -12.90 -4.95 -7.38
CA GLU A 68 -14.34 -4.95 -7.11
C GLU A 68 -14.84 -6.41 -7.02
N GLY A 69 -15.46 -6.76 -5.89
CA GLY A 69 -15.92 -8.12 -5.58
C GLY A 69 -14.89 -9.04 -4.89
N MET A 70 -13.65 -8.60 -4.68
CA MET A 70 -12.67 -9.33 -3.83
C MET A 70 -12.83 -9.05 -2.33
N HIS A 71 -13.66 -8.05 -1.97
CA HIS A 71 -13.96 -7.65 -0.59
C HIS A 71 -12.68 -7.43 0.26
N VAL A 72 -11.65 -6.83 -0.35
CA VAL A 72 -10.31 -6.70 0.25
C VAL A 72 -10.37 -5.96 1.58
N THR A 73 -11.11 -4.85 1.66
CA THR A 73 -11.25 -4.05 2.89
C THR A 73 -11.90 -4.87 4.01
N GLU A 74 -13.04 -5.50 3.72
CA GLU A 74 -13.79 -6.31 4.69
C GLU A 74 -12.94 -7.48 5.21
N ARG A 75 -12.21 -8.17 4.32
CA ARG A 75 -11.32 -9.29 4.68
C ARG A 75 -10.14 -8.83 5.53
N LEU A 76 -9.54 -7.68 5.21
CA LEU A 76 -8.46 -7.10 6.00
C LEU A 76 -8.96 -6.59 7.36
N GLU A 77 -10.18 -6.08 7.44
CA GLU A 77 -10.78 -5.67 8.72
C GLU A 77 -11.12 -6.88 9.59
N ALA A 78 -11.70 -7.93 9.02
CA ALA A 78 -11.93 -9.19 9.72
C ALA A 78 -10.63 -9.82 10.23
N ALA A 79 -9.54 -9.72 9.46
CA ALA A 79 -8.23 -10.25 9.83
C ALA A 79 -7.59 -9.55 11.04
N LYS A 80 -7.95 -8.29 11.33
CA LYS A 80 -7.40 -7.55 12.48
C LYS A 80 -7.83 -8.11 13.84
N GLU A 81 -8.94 -8.83 13.86
CA GLU A 81 -9.50 -9.42 15.07
C GLU A 81 -9.01 -10.87 15.30
N LEU A 82 -8.16 -11.39 14.41
CA LEU A 82 -7.61 -12.75 14.46
C LEU A 82 -6.21 -12.80 15.06
N GLU A 83 -5.71 -14.01 15.28
CA GLU A 83 -4.30 -14.20 15.64
C GLU A 83 -3.37 -13.85 14.47
N ILE A 84 -2.13 -13.46 14.78
CA ILE A 84 -1.15 -12.97 13.79
C ILE A 84 -0.92 -13.97 12.64
N GLU A 85 -0.89 -15.27 12.95
CA GLU A 85 -0.69 -16.32 11.96
C GLU A 85 -1.86 -16.40 10.96
N GLU A 86 -3.09 -16.25 11.45
CA GLU A 86 -4.31 -16.24 10.61
C GLU A 86 -4.42 -14.94 9.81
N GLN A 87 -4.05 -13.80 10.41
CA GLN A 87 -3.95 -12.52 9.71
C GLN A 87 -2.99 -12.64 8.52
N ASP A 88 -1.80 -13.23 8.73
CA ASP A 88 -0.79 -13.39 7.69
C ASP A 88 -1.28 -14.26 6.51
N LEU A 89 -2.08 -15.30 6.78
CA LEU A 89 -2.68 -16.16 5.76
C LEU A 89 -3.69 -15.40 4.89
N ILE A 90 -4.58 -14.62 5.51
CA ILE A 90 -5.57 -13.79 4.79
C ILE A 90 -4.85 -12.75 3.94
N GLU A 91 -3.84 -12.09 4.51
CA GLU A 91 -3.04 -11.10 3.78
C GLU A 91 -2.26 -11.72 2.60
N GLU A 92 -1.76 -12.96 2.74
CA GLU A 92 -1.09 -13.68 1.65
C GLU A 92 -2.07 -14.04 0.52
N GLU A 93 -3.27 -14.50 0.87
CA GLU A 93 -4.32 -14.83 -0.09
C GLU A 93 -4.74 -13.59 -0.90
N ILE A 94 -5.02 -12.49 -0.22
CA ILE A 94 -5.32 -11.19 -0.83
C ILE A 94 -4.16 -10.75 -1.74
N GLY A 95 -2.91 -10.93 -1.30
CA GLY A 95 -1.73 -10.62 -2.10
C GLY A 95 -1.64 -11.46 -3.39
N LYS A 96 -2.00 -12.75 -3.35
CA LYS A 96 -2.05 -13.64 -4.52
C LYS A 96 -3.14 -13.23 -5.50
N GLU A 97 -4.33 -12.94 -5.00
CA GLU A 97 -5.45 -12.45 -5.84
C GLU A 97 -5.08 -11.12 -6.49
N PHE A 98 -4.47 -10.20 -5.73
CA PHE A 98 -4.02 -8.92 -6.25
C PHE A 98 -2.93 -9.08 -7.33
N LEU A 99 -2.01 -10.04 -7.19
CA LEU A 99 -1.06 -10.36 -8.27
C LEU A 99 -1.80 -10.81 -9.55
N GLY A 100 -2.91 -11.54 -9.40
CA GLY A 100 -3.81 -11.89 -10.51
C GLY A 100 -4.42 -10.65 -11.18
N VAL A 101 -4.89 -9.69 -10.38
CA VAL A 101 -5.38 -8.39 -10.86
C VAL A 101 -4.30 -7.63 -11.62
N LEU A 102 -3.08 -7.57 -11.08
CA LEU A 102 -1.97 -6.91 -11.76
C LEU A 102 -1.60 -7.59 -13.09
N LYS A 103 -1.75 -8.91 -13.20
CA LYS A 103 -1.59 -9.62 -14.50
C LYS A 103 -2.67 -9.22 -15.51
N LYS A 104 -3.92 -9.06 -15.06
CA LYS A 104 -4.99 -8.53 -15.94
C LYS A 104 -4.66 -7.10 -16.38
N LEU A 105 -4.22 -6.25 -15.44
CA LEU A 105 -3.84 -4.87 -15.69
C LEU A 105 -2.74 -4.73 -16.75
N ASP A 106 -1.75 -5.64 -16.78
CA ASP A 106 -0.64 -5.61 -17.75
C ASP A 106 -1.12 -5.57 -19.21
N THR A 107 -2.26 -6.20 -19.50
CA THR A 107 -2.81 -6.30 -20.86
C THR A 107 -3.72 -5.11 -21.22
N MET A 108 -4.10 -4.30 -20.23
CA MET A 108 -5.01 -3.19 -20.45
C MET A 108 -4.26 -1.99 -21.05
N LYS A 109 -4.86 -1.41 -22.08
CA LYS A 109 -4.37 -0.18 -22.69
C LYS A 109 -4.83 1.04 -21.90
N THR A 110 -3.93 2.00 -21.80
CA THR A 110 -4.22 3.34 -21.34
C THR A 110 -4.74 4.21 -22.49
N PRO A 111 -5.32 5.39 -22.21
CA PRO A 111 -5.77 6.31 -23.25
C PRO A 111 -4.69 6.72 -24.26
N CYS A 112 -3.41 6.67 -23.87
CA CYS A 112 -2.28 6.99 -24.75
C CYS A 112 -1.76 5.78 -25.56
N GLY A 113 -2.52 4.68 -25.61
CA GLY A 113 -2.25 3.51 -26.45
C GLY A 113 -1.22 2.52 -25.89
N LYS A 114 -0.45 2.92 -24.87
CA LYS A 114 0.49 2.06 -24.15
C LYS A 114 -0.22 1.18 -23.13
N THR A 115 0.34 0.02 -22.82
CA THR A 115 -0.18 -0.83 -21.74
C THR A 115 0.20 -0.28 -20.37
N TYR A 116 -0.58 -0.61 -19.34
CA TYR A 116 -0.18 -0.25 -17.97
C TYR A 116 1.17 -0.87 -17.59
N ALA A 117 1.49 -2.09 -18.05
CA ALA A 117 2.80 -2.71 -17.82
C ALA A 117 3.95 -1.84 -18.33
N GLU A 118 3.83 -1.29 -19.54
CA GLU A 118 4.85 -0.40 -20.13
C GLU A 118 5.01 0.90 -19.35
N ILE A 119 3.90 1.49 -18.89
CA ILE A 119 3.92 2.76 -18.15
C ILE A 119 4.50 2.57 -16.74
N ILE A 120 4.15 1.47 -16.07
CA ILE A 120 4.67 1.14 -14.74
C ILE A 120 6.16 0.80 -14.83
N ALA A 121 6.57 -0.02 -15.81
CA ALA A 121 7.98 -0.35 -16.03
C ALA A 121 8.83 0.86 -16.41
N ALA A 122 8.22 1.88 -17.04
CA ALA A 122 8.86 3.16 -17.31
C ALA A 122 8.89 4.11 -16.10
N GLY A 123 8.36 3.71 -14.94
CA GLY A 123 8.29 4.54 -13.73
C GLY A 123 7.41 5.78 -13.89
N LYS A 124 6.43 5.74 -14.81
CA LYS A 124 5.56 6.88 -15.14
C LYS A 124 4.29 6.95 -14.30
N ILE A 125 4.08 6.01 -13.40
CA ILE A 125 3.02 6.07 -12.40
C ILE A 125 3.52 6.85 -11.20
N GLU A 126 2.78 7.88 -10.80
CA GLU A 126 3.08 8.65 -9.60
C GLU A 126 3.19 7.73 -8.36
N GLY A 127 4.03 8.08 -7.40
CA GLY A 127 4.25 7.23 -6.22
C GLY A 127 5.04 5.95 -6.48
N THR A 128 5.50 5.68 -7.70
CA THR A 128 6.45 4.59 -8.01
C THR A 128 7.86 5.12 -8.28
N LYS A 129 8.89 4.33 -7.96
CA LYS A 129 10.27 4.61 -8.36
C LYS A 129 10.95 3.35 -8.85
N LEU A 130 11.70 3.45 -9.94
CA LEU A 130 12.56 2.38 -10.44
C LEU A 130 13.82 2.22 -9.57
N PRO A 131 14.45 1.03 -9.56
CA PRO A 131 15.79 0.85 -9.03
C PRO A 131 16.76 1.78 -9.78
N LYS A 132 17.73 2.33 -9.06
CA LYS A 132 18.82 3.12 -9.65
C LYS A 132 19.77 2.20 -10.41
#